data_AF-A0A3S0DN12-F1
#
_entry.id   AF-A0A3S0DN12-F1
#
_cell.length_a   1.000
_cell.length_b   1.000
_cell.length_c   1.000
_cell.angle_alpha   90.00
_cell.angle_beta   90.00
_cell.angle_gamma   90.00
#
_symmetry.space_group_name_H-M   'P 1'
#
loop_
_entity.id
_entity.type
_entity.pdbx_description
1 polymer ?
#
loop_
_entity_poly.entity_id
_entity_poly.type
_entity_poly.pdbx_seq_one_letter_code
_entity_poly.pdbx_strand_id
1 'polypeptide(L)' 'MIKQFFSSAFLLMAGIFSFSSCATVKEYQKSKLNDADMALHSRKCQKTEMNFHGYREGSAGANGGKTGGGCGCN' A
#
# COMPACT_ATOMS: atom_id res chain seq x y z
N MET A 1 -26.76 -33.12 12.05
CA MET A 1 -26.56 -31.70 12.45
C MET A 1 -25.15 -31.42 12.95
N ILE A 2 -24.52 -32.31 13.73
CA ILE A 2 -23.16 -32.11 14.30
C ILE A 2 -22.03 -31.93 13.25
N LYS A 3 -22.07 -32.61 12.09
CA LYS A 3 -21.04 -32.46 11.03
C LYS A 3 -21.00 -31.07 10.39
N GLN A 4 -22.14 -30.40 10.26
CA GLN A 4 -22.22 -29.03 9.70
C GLN A 4 -21.59 -28.00 10.65
N PHE A 5 -21.75 -28.20 11.97
CA PHE A 5 -21.16 -27.35 13.01
C PHE A 5 -19.63 -27.47 13.09
N PHE A 6 -19.09 -28.69 12.93
CA PHE A 6 -17.64 -28.90 12.88
C PHE A 6 -17.00 -28.32 11.61
N SER A 7 -17.70 -28.42 10.47
CA SER A 7 -17.21 -27.87 9.19
C SER A 7 -17.18 -26.34 9.18
N SER A 8 -18.19 -25.68 9.75
CA SER A 8 -18.23 -24.22 9.84
C SER A 8 -17.21 -23.67 10.85
N ALA A 9 -17.00 -24.37 11.97
CA ALA A 9 -15.98 -24.03 12.97
C ALA A 9 -14.55 -24.13 12.39
N PHE A 10 -14.27 -25.14 11.57
CA PHE A 10 -12.98 -25.31 10.92
C PHE A 10 -12.67 -24.19 9.91
N LEU A 11 -13.66 -23.77 9.11
CA LEU A 11 -13.53 -22.65 8.17
C LEU A 11 -13.29 -21.30 8.88
N LEU A 12 -13.98 -21.06 10.01
CA LEU A 12 -13.76 -19.87 10.83
C LEU A 12 -12.36 -19.83 11.44
N MET A 13 -11.84 -20.97 11.90
CA MET A 13 -10.48 -21.04 12.44
C MET A 13 -9.40 -20.79 11.37
N ALA A 14 -9.56 -21.36 10.17
CA ALA A 14 -8.64 -21.12 9.06
C ALA A 14 -8.59 -19.64 8.63
N GLY A 15 -9.73 -18.94 8.67
CA GLY A 15 -9.80 -17.50 8.39
C GLY A 15 -8.97 -16.65 9.35
N ILE A 16 -8.96 -16.97 10.64
CA ILE A 16 -8.25 -16.17 11.65
C ILE A 16 -6.72 -16.30 11.51
N PHE A 17 -6.21 -17.49 11.19
CA PHE A 17 -4.77 -17.71 10.98
C PHE A 17 -4.20 -16.97 9.76
N SER A 18 -5.05 -16.63 8.79
CA SER A 18 -4.61 -16.02 7.52
C SER A 18 -4.16 -14.56 7.68
N PHE A 19 -4.57 -13.89 8.76
CA PHE A 19 -4.19 -12.49 9.04
C PHE A 19 -2.94 -12.34 9.93
N SER A 20 -2.33 -13.45 10.38
CA SER A 20 -1.18 -13.43 11.28
C SER A 20 0.13 -12.93 10.64
N SER A 21 0.19 -12.72 9.32
CA SER A 21 1.42 -12.34 8.62
C SER A 21 1.71 -10.83 8.64
N CYS A 22 0.81 -10.00 9.17
CA CYS A 22 1.04 -8.55 9.23
C CYS A 22 1.98 -8.22 10.40
N ALA A 23 3.26 -7.95 10.09
CA ALA A 23 4.28 -7.60 11.07
C ALA A 23 4.61 -6.10 11.01
N THR A 24 4.69 -5.45 12.18
CA THR A 24 5.10 -4.05 12.28
C THR A 24 6.63 -3.95 12.18
N VAL A 25 7.11 -3.39 11.06
CA VAL A 25 8.54 -3.14 10.83
C VAL A 25 8.94 -1.84 11.53
N LYS A 26 10.07 -1.86 12.25
CA LYS A 26 10.60 -0.64 12.89
C LYS A 26 10.96 0.38 11.81
N GLU A 27 10.67 1.65 12.07
CA GLU A 27 10.78 2.74 11.06
C GLU A 27 12.12 2.74 10.30
N TYR A 28 13.23 2.56 11.01
CA TYR A 28 14.58 2.55 10.41
C TYR A 28 14.84 1.35 9.47
N GLN A 29 14.13 0.23 9.66
CA GLN A 29 14.26 -0.96 8.81
C GLN A 29 13.43 -0.84 7.53
N LYS A 30 12.43 0.06 7.49
CA LYS A 30 11.60 0.30 6.30
C LYS A 30 12.45 0.79 5.13
N SER A 31 13.47 1.61 5.39
CA SER A 31 14.45 2.06 4.39
C SER A 31 15.09 0.95 3.54
N LYS A 32 15.19 -0.28 4.06
CA LYS A 32 15.75 -1.45 3.35
C LYS A 32 14.70 -2.26 2.59
N LEU A 33 13.43 -2.08 2.93
CA LEU A 33 12.27 -2.70 2.26
C LEU A 33 11.70 -1.80 1.15
N ASN A 34 11.98 -0.50 1.23
CA ASN A 34 11.47 0.49 0.29
C ASN A 34 12.07 0.30 -1.10
N ASP A 35 11.19 0.09 -2.09
CA ASP A 35 11.57 0.14 -3.49
C ASP A 35 11.92 1.59 -3.89
N ALA A 36 12.81 1.74 -4.86
CA ALA A 36 13.20 3.04 -5.41
C ALA A 36 12.00 3.81 -5.99
N ASP A 37 10.97 3.09 -6.47
CA ASP A 37 9.75 3.67 -7.02
C ASP A 37 8.69 4.00 -5.97
N MET A 38 8.87 3.59 -4.71
CA MET A 38 8.03 4.00 -3.58
C MET A 38 8.42 5.36 -3.01
N ALA A 39 9.50 5.97 -3.53
CA ALA A 39 9.85 7.34 -3.18
C ALA A 39 8.73 8.29 -3.62
N LEU A 40 8.18 9.04 -2.66
CA LEU A 40 7.17 10.06 -2.89
C LEU A 40 7.73 11.29 -3.63
N HIS A 41 8.64 11.15 -4.58
CA HIS A 41 9.15 12.27 -5.36
C HIS A 41 9.21 11.88 -6.83
N SER A 42 8.56 12.69 -7.68
CA SER A 42 8.54 12.50 -9.13
C SER A 42 9.96 12.49 -9.73
N ARG A 43 10.27 11.48 -10.53
CA ARG A 43 11.52 11.47 -11.30
C ARG A 43 11.51 12.64 -12.30
N LYS A 44 12.68 13.19 -12.64
CA LYS A 44 12.77 14.35 -13.56
C LYS A 44 12.06 14.11 -14.89
N CYS A 45 12.08 12.87 -15.41
CA CYS A 45 11.41 12.46 -16.64
C CYS A 45 9.87 12.38 -16.53
N GLN A 46 9.33 12.14 -15.34
CA GLN A 46 7.88 11.94 -15.12
C GLN A 46 7.12 13.26 -14.90
N LYS A 47 7.82 14.40 -14.75
CA LYS A 47 7.18 15.70 -14.50
C LYS A 47 6.23 16.13 -15.61
N THR A 48 6.57 15.86 -16.86
CA THR A 48 5.74 16.23 -18.01
C THR A 48 4.47 15.39 -18.11
N GLU A 49 4.59 14.09 -17.86
CA GLU A 49 3.46 13.15 -17.79
C GLU A 49 2.52 13.51 -16.64
N MET A 50 3.08 13.77 -15.47
CA MET A 50 2.33 14.18 -14.28
C MET A 50 1.59 15.51 -14.48
N ASN A 51 2.21 16.47 -15.19
CA ASN A 51 1.54 17.71 -15.55
C ASN A 51 0.39 17.44 -16.53
N PHE A 52 0.58 16.56 -17.52
CA PHE A 52 -0.48 16.21 -18.46
C PHE A 52 -1.70 15.60 -17.77
N HIS A 53 -1.49 14.60 -16.90
CA HIS A 53 -2.57 13.98 -16.13
C HIS A 53 -3.20 14.97 -15.14
N GLY A 54 -2.40 15.85 -14.51
CA GLY A 54 -2.90 16.91 -13.63
C GLY A 54 -3.77 17.93 -14.36
N TYR A 55 -3.36 18.37 -15.55
CA TYR A 55 -4.11 19.36 -16.34
C TYR A 55 -5.37 18.79 -17.00
N ARG A 56 -5.31 17.53 -17.47
CA ARG A 56 -6.39 16.94 -18.27
C ARG A 56 -7.37 16.11 -17.43
N GLU A 57 -6.88 15.45 -16.39
CA GLU A 57 -7.66 14.51 -15.57
C GLU A 57 -7.80 14.98 -14.11
N GLY A 58 -7.16 16.10 -13.74
CA GLY A 58 -7.16 16.58 -12.36
C GLY A 58 -6.43 15.64 -11.40
N SER A 59 -5.56 14.77 -11.91
CA SER A 59 -4.91 13.75 -11.10
C SER A 59 -3.89 14.38 -10.13
N ALA A 60 -3.99 14.03 -8.85
CA ALA A 60 -3.01 14.37 -7.83
C ALA A 60 -2.22 13.10 -7.45
N GLY A 61 -1.01 12.93 -8.00
CA GLY A 61 -0.17 11.77 -7.71
C GLY A 61 0.57 11.86 -6.37
N ALA A 62 1.10 10.75 -5.87
CA ALA A 62 1.76 10.66 -4.57
C ALA A 62 3.20 11.22 -4.61
N ASN A 63 3.34 12.55 -4.69
CA ASN A 63 4.61 13.22 -4.97
C ASN A 63 5.22 13.93 -3.75
N GLY A 64 4.69 13.66 -2.55
CA GLY A 64 5.18 14.24 -1.30
C GLY A 64 5.16 15.77 -1.26
N GLY A 65 4.38 16.40 -2.15
CA GLY A 65 4.36 17.83 -2.43
C GLY A 65 2.98 18.43 -2.26
N LYS A 66 2.86 19.74 -2.55
CA LYS A 66 1.62 20.51 -2.32
C LYS A 66 0.43 20.03 -3.15
N THR A 67 0.70 19.49 -4.33
CA THR A 67 -0.28 19.03 -5.31
C THR A 67 -0.58 17.53 -5.21
N GLY A 68 0.02 16.83 -4.24
CA GLY A 68 -0.03 15.38 -4.21
C GLY A 68 0.64 14.78 -2.98
N GLY A 69 -0.18 14.17 -2.10
CA GLY A 69 0.25 13.53 -0.86
C GLY A 69 0.09 12.01 -0.95
N GLY A 70 1.08 11.27 -0.44
CA GLY A 70 0.98 9.82 -0.24
C GLY A 70 1.02 9.46 1.24
N CYS A 71 0.69 8.21 1.59
CA CYS A 71 0.74 7.70 2.98
C CYS A 71 2.12 7.74 3.64
N GLY A 72 3.16 8.19 2.93
CA GLY A 72 4.51 8.23 3.47
C GLY A 72 4.99 6.86 3.87
N CYS A 73 4.63 5.82 3.10
CA CYS A 73 5.00 4.44 3.42
C CYS A 73 6.50 4.14 3.14
N ASN A 74 7.36 5.17 3.16
CA ASN A 74 8.83 5.09 3.11
C ASN A 74 9.36 5.17 4.56
#